data_AF-A0A5S5BTH5-F1
#
_entry.id   AF-A0A5S5BTH5-F1
#
_cell.length_a   1.000
_cell.length_b   1.000
_cell.length_c   1.000
_cell.angle_alpha   90.00
_cell.angle_beta   90.00
_cell.angle_gamma   90.00
#
_symmetry.space_group_name_H-M   'P 1'
#
loop_
_entity.id
_entity.type
_entity.pdbx_description
1 polymer ?
#
loop_
_entity_poly.entity_id
_entity_poly.type
_entity_poly.pdbx_seq_one_letter_code
_entity_poly.pdbx_strand_id
1 'polypeptide(L)'
;MSRSRKKSPVWTDHATPGTAWAKREAAKAVRRYKEYIADGRMYRKIYNPWNITDHRTYRTRNEAIADWVRHRAYFPDQALAEALRDWERYHVRK
;
A
#
# COMPACT_ATOMS: atom_id res chain seq x y z
N MET A 1 11.22 7.01 -25.84
CA MET A 1 11.33 7.14 -24.37
C MET A 1 10.64 5.95 -23.70
N SER A 2 11.40 5.00 -23.15
CA SER A 2 10.82 3.91 -22.35
C SER A 2 10.37 4.47 -21.00
N ARG A 3 9.10 4.28 -20.64
CA ARG A 3 8.60 4.64 -19.31
C ARG A 3 9.24 3.71 -18.28
N SER A 4 9.95 4.27 -17.30
CA SER A 4 10.52 3.52 -16.18
C SER A 4 9.37 2.90 -15.39
N ARG A 5 9.28 1.57 -15.35
CA ARG A 5 8.22 0.85 -14.63
C ARG A 5 8.69 0.49 -13.23
N LYS A 6 7.76 0.49 -12.27
CA LYS A 6 8.04 -0.03 -10.93
C LYS A 6 8.25 -1.54 -11.01
N LYS A 7 9.48 -2.01 -10.74
CA LYS A 7 9.83 -3.44 -10.76
C LYS A 7 9.36 -4.21 -9.52
N SER A 8 9.00 -3.50 -8.45
CA SER A 8 8.65 -4.11 -7.17
C SER A 8 7.13 -4.09 -6.99
N PRO A 9 6.48 -5.25 -6.75
CA PRO A 9 5.04 -5.35 -6.57
C PRO A 9 4.62 -4.96 -5.14
N VAL A 10 5.09 -3.78 -4.71
CA VAL A 10 4.77 -3.18 -3.42
C VAL A 10 3.72 -2.11 -3.63
N TRP A 11 2.60 -2.24 -2.95
CA TRP A 11 1.55 -1.24 -2.90
C TRP A 11 1.50 -0.57 -1.52
N THR A 12 1.15 0.71 -1.51
CA THR A 12 0.97 1.53 -0.29
C THR A 12 -0.39 2.20 -0.37
N ASP A 13 -1.16 2.12 0.72
CA ASP A 13 -2.49 2.73 0.83
C ASP A 13 -2.45 4.23 1.11
N HIS A 14 -1.66 4.97 0.33
CA HIS A 14 -1.63 6.43 0.40
C HIS A 14 -2.66 7.11 -0.50
N ALA A 15 -3.59 6.34 -1.09
CA ALA A 15 -4.57 6.83 -2.05
C ALA A 15 -5.96 7.05 -1.44
N THR A 16 -6.20 6.60 -0.21
CA THR A 16 -7.47 6.78 0.49
C THR A 16 -7.71 8.23 0.92
N PRO A 17 -8.94 8.76 0.82
CA PRO A 17 -9.30 10.06 1.38
C PRO A 17 -8.96 10.11 2.88
N GLY A 18 -8.36 11.23 3.34
CA GLY A 18 -7.97 11.40 4.76
C GLY A 18 -6.52 11.03 5.07
N THR A 19 -5.82 10.29 4.19
CA THR A 19 -4.37 9.98 4.29
C THR A 19 -3.50 11.19 4.59
N ALA A 20 -3.74 12.32 3.92
CA ALA A 20 -2.99 13.56 4.10
C ALA A 20 -3.19 14.17 5.50
N TRP A 21 -4.42 14.13 6.01
CA TRP A 21 -4.74 14.63 7.35
C TRP A 21 -4.13 13.74 8.42
N ALA A 22 -4.27 12.42 8.27
CA ALA A 22 -3.68 11.45 9.18
C ALA A 22 -2.14 11.57 9.25
N LYS A 23 -1.47 11.76 8.10
CA LYS A 23 -0.02 12.05 8.08
C LYS A 23 0.34 13.33 8.83
N ARG A 24 -0.48 14.37 8.74
CA ARG A 24 -0.27 15.63 9.49
C ARG A 24 -0.41 15.39 10.99
N GLU A 25 -1.39 14.62 11.42
CA GLU A 25 -1.60 14.27 12.83
C GLU A 25 -0.43 13.46 13.39
N ALA A 26 0.01 12.42 12.68
CA ALA A 26 1.18 11.65 13.07
C ALA A 26 2.45 12.50 13.14
N ALA A 27 2.66 13.41 12.16
CA ALA A 27 3.79 14.33 12.20
C ALA A 27 3.74 15.27 13.42
N LYS A 28 2.55 15.73 13.82
CA LYS A 28 2.37 16.52 15.06
C LYS A 28 2.72 15.71 16.30
N ALA A 29 2.28 14.45 16.38
CA ALA A 29 2.59 13.57 17.50
C ALA A 29 4.10 13.31 17.59
N VAL A 30 4.74 12.93 16.49
CA VAL A 30 6.19 12.66 16.39
C VAL A 30 7.04 13.85 16.82
N ARG A 31 6.65 15.08 16.44
CA ARG A 31 7.36 16.30 16.85
C ARG A 31 7.43 16.49 18.36
N ARG A 32 6.44 16.00 19.13
CA ARG A 32 6.45 16.07 20.60
C ARG A 32 7.52 15.17 21.23
N TYR A 33 7.95 14.15 20.50
CA TYR A 33 8.94 13.17 20.96
C TYR A 33 10.29 13.34 20.27
N LYS A 34 10.56 14.50 19.65
CA LYS A 34 11.77 14.74 18.84
C LYS A 34 13.07 14.42 19.60
N GLU A 35 13.11 14.68 20.90
CA GLU A 35 14.29 14.40 21.75
C GLU A 35 14.52 12.90 22.02
N TYR A 36 13.47 12.08 21.87
CA TYR A 36 13.49 10.64 22.14
C TYR A 36 13.53 9.77 20.87
N ILE A 37 13.51 10.41 19.69
CA ILE A 37 13.48 9.75 18.39
C ILE A 37 14.86 9.89 17.73
N ALA A 38 15.60 8.80 17.66
CA ALA A 38 16.90 8.76 16.98
C ALA A 38 16.78 8.56 15.46
N ASP A 39 15.71 7.90 14.98
CA ASP A 39 15.45 7.61 13.56
C ASP A 39 13.99 7.94 13.23
N GLY A 40 13.77 8.50 12.05
CA GLY A 40 12.43 8.67 11.48
C GLY A 40 11.59 7.40 11.58
N ARG A 41 12.14 6.20 11.40
CA ARG A 41 11.38 4.93 11.51
C ARG A 41 10.77 4.67 12.90
N MET A 42 11.26 5.33 13.95
CA MET A 42 10.69 5.19 15.30
C MET A 42 9.31 5.83 15.43
N TYR A 43 8.82 6.62 14.45
CA TYR A 43 7.44 7.13 14.48
C TYR A 43 6.41 6.01 14.70
N ARG A 44 6.70 4.79 14.22
CA ARG A 44 5.82 3.62 14.35
C ARG A 44 5.61 3.16 15.79
N LYS A 45 6.53 3.51 16.70
CA LYS A 45 6.40 3.24 18.14
C LYS A 45 5.48 4.25 18.84
N ILE A 46 5.37 5.45 18.28
CA ILE A 46 4.61 6.58 18.85
C ILE A 46 3.22 6.65 18.24
N TYR A 47 3.09 6.32 16.96
CA TYR A 47 1.86 6.43 16.21
C TYR A 47 1.57 5.13 15.47
N ASN A 48 0.33 4.66 15.63
CA ASN A 48 -0.12 3.44 14.98
C ASN A 48 -0.08 3.59 13.44
N PRO A 49 0.69 2.75 12.72
CA PRO A 49 0.78 2.81 11.25
C PRO A 49 -0.56 2.64 10.54
N TRP A 50 -1.52 1.93 11.15
CA TRP A 50 -2.88 1.75 10.63
C TRP A 50 -3.62 3.09 10.53
N ASN A 51 -3.39 4.01 11.46
CA ASN A 51 -4.06 5.30 11.49
C ASN A 51 -3.58 6.25 10.38
N ILE A 52 -2.36 6.08 9.86
CA ILE A 52 -1.81 6.88 8.74
C ILE A 52 -1.77 6.15 7.40
N THR A 53 -2.41 4.98 7.33
CA THR A 53 -2.44 4.10 6.15
C THR A 53 -1.06 3.94 5.51
N ASP A 54 -0.03 3.81 6.36
CA ASP A 54 1.36 3.60 5.94
C ASP A 54 1.74 2.12 6.01
N HIS A 55 0.80 1.28 5.58
CA HIS A 55 1.05 -0.14 5.38
C HIS A 55 1.56 -0.37 3.96
N ARG A 56 2.56 -1.25 3.87
CA ARG A 56 3.09 -1.74 2.61
C ARG A 56 2.62 -3.16 2.45
N THR A 57 1.86 -3.44 1.41
CA THR A 57 1.56 -4.81 1.03
C THR A 57 2.48 -5.20 -0.12
N TYR A 58 3.00 -6.41 -0.04
CA TYR A 58 3.72 -7.05 -1.12
C TYR A 58 2.79 -8.13 -1.68
N ARG A 59 2.53 -8.07 -2.98
CA ARG A 59 1.66 -9.06 -3.63
C ARG A 59 2.17 -9.38 -5.01
N THR A 60 2.76 -10.56 -5.16
CA THR A 60 3.26 -11.08 -6.43
C THR A 60 2.12 -11.39 -7.40
N ARG A 61 2.49 -11.56 -8.68
CA ARG A 61 1.56 -12.00 -9.72
C ARG A 61 0.97 -13.38 -9.41
N ASN A 62 1.77 -14.31 -8.89
CA ASN A 62 1.31 -15.66 -8.57
C ASN A 62 0.31 -15.65 -7.40
N GLU A 63 0.55 -14.82 -6.39
CA GLU A 63 -0.41 -14.61 -5.30
C GLU A 63 -1.70 -13.95 -5.82
N ALA A 64 -1.62 -13.05 -6.80
CA ALA A 64 -2.81 -12.48 -7.43
C ALA A 64 -3.65 -13.55 -8.14
N ILE A 65 -3.01 -14.48 -8.86
CA ILE A 65 -3.69 -15.61 -9.51
C ILE A 65 -4.32 -16.53 -8.47
N ALA A 66 -3.57 -16.93 -7.45
CA ALA A 66 -4.05 -17.83 -6.40
C ALA A 66 -5.25 -17.25 -5.64
N ASP A 67 -5.21 -15.95 -5.34
CA ASP A 67 -6.30 -15.23 -4.71
C ASP A 67 -7.53 -15.13 -5.62
N TRP A 68 -7.36 -14.82 -6.91
CA TRP A 68 -8.47 -14.82 -7.87
C TRP A 68 -9.12 -16.20 -7.98
N VAL A 69 -8.33 -17.28 -8.02
CA VAL A 69 -8.87 -18.65 -8.03
C VAL A 69 -9.65 -18.94 -6.74
N ARG A 70 -9.09 -18.56 -5.58
CA ARG A 70 -9.72 -18.77 -4.26
C ARG A 70 -11.02 -17.98 -4.11
N HIS A 71 -11.05 -16.74 -4.60
CA HIS A 71 -12.17 -15.81 -4.45
C HIS A 71 -13.02 -15.70 -5.72
N ARG A 72 -12.87 -16.62 -6.67
CA ARG A 72 -13.58 -16.60 -7.95
C ARG A 72 -15.09 -16.51 -7.78
N ALA A 73 -15.63 -17.14 -6.74
CA ALA A 73 -17.06 -17.10 -6.41
C ALA A 73 -17.58 -15.68 -6.10
N TYR A 74 -16.72 -14.77 -5.63
CA TYR A 74 -17.08 -13.37 -5.34
C TYR A 74 -17.02 -12.47 -6.58
N PHE A 75 -16.40 -12.94 -7.67
CA PHE A 75 -16.22 -12.20 -8.91
C PHE A 75 -16.58 -13.08 -10.12
N PRO A 76 -17.85 -13.54 -10.22
CA PRO A 76 -18.25 -14.51 -11.23
C PRO A 76 -18.04 -14.02 -12.67
N ASP A 77 -18.20 -12.71 -12.90
CA ASP A 77 -18.10 -12.09 -14.22
C ASP A 77 -16.68 -11.64 -14.58
N GLN A 78 -15.75 -11.65 -13.61
CA GLN A 78 -14.41 -11.14 -13.84
C GLN A 78 -13.49 -12.23 -14.39
N ALA A 79 -13.03 -12.07 -15.62
CA ALA A 79 -12.04 -12.97 -16.19
C ALA A 79 -10.67 -12.83 -15.49
N LEU A 80 -9.87 -13.90 -15.44
CA LEU A 80 -8.51 -13.86 -14.86
C LEU A 80 -7.65 -12.75 -15.51
N ALA A 81 -7.81 -12.51 -16.81
CA ALA A 81 -7.10 -11.45 -17.52
C ALA A 81 -7.47 -10.04 -17.02
N GLU A 82 -8.71 -9.82 -16.60
CA GLU A 82 -9.16 -8.55 -16.01
C GLU A 82 -8.57 -8.37 -14.61
N ALA A 83 -8.66 -9.41 -13.77
CA ALA A 83 -8.07 -9.38 -12.43
C ALA A 83 -6.55 -9.11 -12.47
N LEU A 84 -5.84 -9.69 -13.45
CA LEU A 84 -4.41 -9.44 -13.65
C LEU A 84 -4.14 -8.02 -14.15
N ARG A 85 -4.97 -7.45 -15.04
CA ARG A 85 -4.86 -6.05 -15.47
C ARG A 85 -5.06 -5.08 -14.31
N ASP A 86 -6.03 -5.35 -13.44
CA ASP A 86 -6.24 -4.57 -12.22
C ASP A 86 -5.04 -4.71 -11.27
N TRP A 87 -4.56 -5.92 -11.04
CA TRP A 87 -3.36 -6.14 -10.23
C TRP A 87 -2.15 -5.36 -10.77
N GLU A 88 -1.89 -5.41 -12.09
CA GLU A 88 -0.81 -4.67 -12.76
C GLU A 88 -0.97 -3.15 -12.58
N ARG A 89 -2.20 -2.63 -12.67
CA ARG A 89 -2.50 -1.21 -12.47
C ARG A 89 -2.08 -0.73 -11.08
N TYR A 90 -2.33 -1.51 -10.04
CA TYR A 90 -2.05 -1.13 -8.65
C TYR A 90 -0.61 -1.45 -8.21
N HIS A 91 -0.02 -2.57 -8.67
CA HIS A 91 1.24 -3.09 -8.14
C HIS A 91 2.46 -2.85 -9.05
N VAL A 92 2.26 -2.72 -10.37
CA VAL A 92 3.36 -2.61 -11.36
C VAL A 92 3.48 -1.22 -11.97
N ARG A 93 2.50 -0.33 -11.72
CA ARG A 93 2.37 1.09 -12.12
C ARG A 93 3.26 1.57 -13.29
N LYS A 94 2.62 1.84 -14.44
CA LYS A 94 3.19 2.51 -15.64
C LYS A 94 3.72 3.91 -15.36
#